data_AF-A0A7J8VUB1-F1
#
_entry.id   AF-A0A7J8VUB1-F1
#
_cell.length_a   1.000
_cell.length_b   1.000
_cell.length_c   1.000
_cell.angle_alpha   90.00
_cell.angle_beta   90.00
_cell.angle_gamma   90.00
#
_symmetry.space_group_name_H-M   'P 1'
#
loop_
_entity.id
_entity.type
_entity.pdbx_description
1 polymer ?
#
loop_
_entity_poly.entity_id
_entity_poly.type
_entity_poly.pdbx_seq_one_letter_code
_entity_poly.pdbx_strand_id
1 'polypeptide(L)'
;MVWLIEDLEQRLLVECCKVILDGMITSLSNGFNRVVIHTDNLEVVQALQDDLLEDSGITILKRVQRIMSTERRWLIRHIPREENRVAVCLVKLSVEGRTGL
;
A
#
# COMPACT_ATOMS: atom_id res chain seq x y z
N MET A 1 6.92 -0.88 26.66
CA MET A 1 7.23 -1.77 25.51
C MET A 1 6.05 -1.95 24.55
N VAL A 2 4.83 -1.51 24.89
CA VAL A 2 3.64 -1.58 24.01
C VAL A 2 3.67 -0.50 22.91
N TRP A 3 4.12 0.73 23.25
CA TRP A 3 4.22 1.87 22.32
C TRP A 3 5.14 1.67 21.10
N LEU A 4 6.11 0.75 21.14
CA LEU A 4 7.03 0.51 20.03
C LEU A 4 6.42 -0.40 18.94
N ILE A 5 5.42 -1.21 19.31
CA ILE A 5 4.77 -2.15 18.38
C ILE A 5 3.76 -1.38 17.52
N GLU A 6 2.94 -0.52 18.14
CA GLU A 6 2.00 0.35 17.42
C GLU A 6 2.74 1.32 16.45
N ASP A 7 3.88 1.86 16.86
CA ASP A 7 4.69 2.77 16.02
C ASP A 7 5.30 2.04 14.81
N LEU A 8 5.70 0.78 14.97
CA LEU A 8 6.27 -0.03 13.89
C LEU A 8 5.19 -0.47 12.88
N GLU A 9 4.02 -0.87 13.36
CA GLU A 9 2.87 -1.23 12.53
C GLU A 9 2.37 -0.02 11.72
N GLN A 10 2.22 1.16 12.36
CA GLN A 10 1.85 2.39 11.66
C GLN A 10 2.89 2.79 10.61
N ARG A 11 4.18 2.61 10.91
CA ARG A 11 5.26 2.90 9.96
C ARG A 11 5.20 1.99 8.72
N LEU A 12 4.96 0.70 8.91
CA LEU A 12 4.80 -0.25 7.80
C LEU A 12 3.57 0.08 6.96
N LEU A 13 2.46 0.42 7.60
CA LEU A 13 1.24 0.86 6.94
C LEU A 13 1.48 2.10 6.06
N VAL A 14 2.20 3.10 6.59
CA VAL A 14 2.56 4.32 5.85
C VAL A 14 3.42 4.01 4.63
N GLU A 15 4.45 3.17 4.77
CA GLU A 15 5.32 2.81 3.64
C GLU A 15 4.57 2.03 2.56
N CYS A 16 3.72 1.08 2.94
CA CYS A 16 2.85 0.38 2.00
C CYS A 16 1.90 1.35 1.27
N CYS A 17 1.31 2.31 1.98
CA CYS A 17 0.44 3.31 1.38
C CYS A 17 1.17 4.25 0.41
N LYS A 18 2.46 4.55 0.63
CA LYS A 18 3.28 5.32 -0.33
C LYS A 18 3.42 4.58 -1.65
N VAL A 19 3.83 3.31 -1.58
CA VAL A 19 4.01 2.47 -2.78
C VAL A 19 2.69 2.31 -3.53
N ILE A 20 1.60 2.09 -2.79
CA ILE A 20 0.26 2.01 -3.39
C ILE A 20 -0.05 3.32 -4.11
N LEU A 21 0.04 4.47 -3.42
CA LEU A 21 -0.28 5.77 -3.98
C LEU A 21 0.51 6.08 -5.25
N ASP A 22 1.81 5.80 -5.27
CA ASP A 22 2.67 5.99 -6.45
C ASP A 22 2.19 5.11 -7.62
N GLY A 23 1.86 3.85 -7.33
CA GLY A 23 1.23 2.94 -8.29
C GLY A 23 -0.12 3.46 -8.80
N MET A 24 -0.92 4.08 -7.93
CA MET A 24 -2.21 4.66 -8.32
C MET A 24 -2.02 5.83 -9.28
N ILE A 25 -1.16 6.79 -8.92
CA ILE A 25 -0.89 7.98 -9.73
C ILE A 25 -0.37 7.58 -11.11
N THR A 26 0.57 6.63 -11.15
CA THR A 26 1.13 6.09 -12.40
C THR A 26 0.07 5.40 -13.25
N SER A 27 -0.84 4.66 -12.63
CA SER A 27 -1.92 3.99 -13.36
C SER A 27 -2.89 5.00 -13.96
N LEU A 28 -3.27 6.02 -13.19
CA LEU A 28 -4.14 7.10 -13.64
C LEU A 28 -3.52 7.91 -14.78
N SER A 29 -2.24 8.27 -14.68
CA SER A 29 -1.54 9.02 -15.74
C SER A 29 -1.46 8.26 -17.06
N ASN A 30 -1.47 6.92 -17.00
CA ASN A 30 -1.48 6.05 -18.17
C ASN A 30 -2.91 5.72 -18.67
N GLY A 31 -3.95 6.31 -18.07
CA GLY A 31 -5.34 6.11 -18.49
C GLY A 31 -5.97 4.79 -18.02
N PHE A 32 -5.33 4.06 -17.10
CA PHE A 32 -5.92 2.86 -16.53
C PHE A 32 -7.04 3.25 -15.56
N ASN A 33 -8.26 2.81 -15.86
CA ASN A 33 -9.45 3.09 -15.06
C ASN A 33 -9.97 1.86 -14.28
N ARG A 34 -9.25 0.73 -14.33
CA ARG A 34 -9.55 -0.50 -13.59
C ARG A 34 -8.25 -1.13 -13.13
N VAL A 35 -8.00 -1.08 -11.83
CA VAL A 35 -6.75 -1.52 -11.23
C VAL A 35 -7.07 -2.50 -10.11
N VAL A 36 -6.36 -3.63 -10.10
CA VAL A 36 -6.38 -4.57 -8.97
C VAL A 36 -5.02 -4.49 -8.30
N ILE A 37 -5.01 -4.04 -7.06
CA ILE A 37 -3.84 -3.95 -6.20
C ILE A 37 -3.74 -5.25 -5.43
N HIS A 38 -2.62 -5.95 -5.57
CA HIS A 38 -2.31 -7.14 -4.76
C HIS A 38 -1.23 -6.79 -3.74
N THR A 39 -1.40 -7.23 -2.51
CA THR A 39 -0.43 -7.05 -1.43
C THR A 39 -0.43 -8.28 -0.52
N ASP A 40 0.71 -8.62 0.05
CA ASP A 40 0.85 -9.64 1.11
C ASP A 40 0.70 -9.06 2.52
N ASN A 41 0.49 -7.73 2.63
CA ASN A 41 0.19 -7.08 3.90
C ASN A 41 -1.34 -7.03 4.12
N LEU A 42 -1.85 -7.89 4.99
CA LEU A 42 -3.28 -7.97 5.32
C LEU A 42 -3.80 -6.72 6.03
N GLU A 43 -3.00 -6.11 6.91
CA GLU A 43 -3.38 -4.88 7.63
C GLU A 43 -3.66 -3.73 6.66
N VAL A 44 -2.86 -3.60 5.59
CA VAL A 44 -3.08 -2.59 4.54
C VAL A 44 -4.40 -2.84 3.80
N VAL A 45 -4.75 -4.11 3.54
CA VAL A 45 -6.02 -4.45 2.88
C VAL A 45 -7.19 -4.05 3.78
N GLN A 46 -7.14 -4.43 5.06
CA GLN A 46 -8.16 -4.07 6.04
C GLN A 46 -8.26 -2.55 6.20
N ALA A 47 -7.12 -1.87 6.33
CA ALA A 47 -7.04 -0.44 6.46
C ALA A 47 -7.66 0.35 5.29
N LEU A 48 -7.56 -0.20 4.07
CA LEU A 48 -8.08 0.44 2.86
C LEU A 48 -9.50 0.02 2.48
N GLN A 49 -9.98 -1.12 3.01
CA GLN A 49 -11.34 -1.61 2.78
C GLN A 49 -12.31 -1.20 3.89
N ASP A 50 -11.84 -1.22 5.14
CA ASP A 50 -12.63 -0.85 6.29
C ASP A 50 -12.44 0.65 6.53
N ASP A 51 -13.53 1.42 6.58
CA ASP A 51 -13.55 2.83 7.00
C ASP A 51 -13.10 3.00 8.48
N LEU A 52 -12.69 1.91 9.15
CA LEU A 52 -12.22 1.85 10.54
C LEU A 52 -11.06 2.80 10.86
N LEU A 53 -10.30 3.24 9.86
CA LEU A 53 -9.14 4.13 10.05
C LEU A 53 -9.37 5.58 9.61
N GLU A 54 -10.62 6.01 9.40
CA GLU A 54 -10.93 7.44 9.29
C GLU A 54 -10.37 8.25 10.49
N ASP A 55 -10.19 7.60 11.65
CA ASP A 55 -9.67 8.19 12.88
C ASP A 55 -8.16 7.97 13.12
N SER A 56 -7.45 7.29 12.21
CA SER A 56 -6.02 6.96 12.38
C SER A 56 -5.07 8.17 12.32
N GLY A 57 -5.55 9.34 11.88
CA GLY A 57 -4.71 10.52 11.64
C GLY A 57 -3.70 10.37 10.48
N ILE A 58 -3.63 9.21 9.82
CA ILE A 58 -2.67 8.94 8.75
C ILE A 58 -3.15 9.56 7.44
N THR A 59 -2.64 10.75 7.10
CA THR A 59 -3.03 11.53 5.91
C THR A 59 -2.89 10.74 4.60
N ILE A 60 -1.86 9.90 4.46
CA ILE A 60 -1.65 9.15 3.21
C ILE A 60 -2.69 8.05 3.01
N LEU A 61 -3.11 7.38 4.08
CA LEU A 61 -4.14 6.36 4.04
C LEU A 61 -5.46 6.95 3.54
N LYS A 62 -5.87 8.10 4.12
CA LYS A 62 -7.05 8.86 3.71
C LYS A 62 -7.00 9.25 2.23
N ARG A 63 -5.82 9.61 1.74
CA ARG A 63 -5.63 9.96 0.32
C ARG A 63 -5.84 8.76 -0.59
N VAL A 64 -5.28 7.59 -0.23
CA VAL A 64 -5.46 6.34 -0.99
C VAL A 64 -6.93 5.93 -0.98
N GLN A 65 -7.59 5.89 0.18
CA GLN A 65 -9.02 5.58 0.31
C GLN A 65 -9.90 6.51 -0.53
N ARG A 66 -9.59 7.82 -0.54
CA ARG A 66 -10.31 8.80 -1.36
C ARG A 66 -10.20 8.51 -2.85
N ILE A 67 -8.99 8.19 -3.34
CA ILE A 67 -8.81 7.86 -4.77
C ILE A 67 -9.57 6.56 -5.09
N MET A 68 -9.48 5.55 -4.23
CA MET A 68 -10.18 4.27 -4.42
C MET A 68 -11.70 4.42 -4.43
N SER A 69 -12.26 5.32 -3.60
CA SER A 69 -13.71 5.57 -3.54
C SER A 69 -14.22 6.42 -4.70
N THR A 70 -13.43 7.38 -5.19
CA THR A 70 -13.78 8.15 -6.40
C THR A 70 -13.72 7.29 -7.65
N GLU A 71 -12.73 6.41 -7.72
CA GLU A 71 -12.50 5.53 -8.87
C GLU A 71 -13.13 4.15 -8.58
N ARG A 72 -14.45 4.02 -8.79
CA ARG A 72 -15.30 2.84 -8.46
C ARG A 72 -14.91 1.48 -9.09
N ARG A 73 -13.72 1.36 -9.66
CA ARG A 73 -13.19 0.19 -10.37
C ARG A 73 -11.84 -0.27 -9.82
N TRP A 74 -11.45 0.24 -8.66
CA TRP A 74 -10.22 -0.12 -7.98
C TRP A 74 -10.52 -1.13 -6.90
N LEU A 75 -9.69 -2.17 -6.84
CA LEU A 75 -9.84 -3.25 -5.88
C LEU A 75 -8.50 -3.52 -5.24
N ILE A 76 -8.49 -3.71 -3.93
CA ILE A 76 -7.32 -4.22 -3.22
C ILE A 76 -7.61 -5.64 -2.71
N ARG A 77 -6.64 -6.54 -2.84
CA ARG A 77 -6.72 -7.94 -2.41
C ARG A 77 -5.46 -8.37 -1.70
N HIS A 78 -5.65 -9.16 -0.66
CA HIS A 78 -4.58 -9.90 -0.03
C HIS A 78 -4.18 -11.09 -0.92
N ILE A 79 -2.87 -11.31 -1.09
CA ILE A 79 -2.29 -12.52 -1.68
C ILE A 79 -1.19 -13.08 -0.75
N PRO A 80 -0.95 -14.40 -0.72
CA PRO A 80 0.19 -14.96 0.00
C PRO A 80 1.53 -14.35 -0.45
N ARG A 81 2.49 -14.25 0.47
CA ARG A 81 3.83 -13.70 0.18
C ARG A 81 4.56 -14.48 -0.92
N GLU A 82 4.29 -15.78 -1.02
CA GLU A 82 4.81 -16.67 -2.04
C GLU A 82 4.30 -16.33 -3.44
N GLU A 83 3.16 -15.67 -3.56
CA GLU A 83 2.61 -15.16 -4.81
C GLU A 83 3.12 -13.73 -5.10
N ASN A 84 3.45 -12.96 -4.06
CA ASN A 84 4.00 -11.60 -4.17
C ASN A 84 5.52 -11.53 -4.43
N ARG A 85 6.14 -12.61 -4.93
CA ARG A 85 7.61 -12.73 -5.09
C ARG A 85 8.21 -11.65 -5.97
N VAL A 86 7.50 -11.21 -7.02
CA VAL A 86 7.99 -10.17 -7.94
C VAL A 86 8.13 -8.85 -7.20
N ALA A 87 7.12 -8.41 -6.45
CA ALA A 87 7.20 -7.18 -5.68
C ALA A 87 8.29 -7.27 -4.60
N VAL A 88 8.40 -8.41 -3.91
CA VAL A 88 9.48 -8.65 -2.92
C VAL A 88 10.86 -8.56 -3.58
N CYS A 89 11.03 -9.13 -4.77
CA CYS A 89 12.28 -9.06 -5.53
C CYS A 89 12.61 -7.62 -5.94
N LEU A 90 11.63 -6.88 -6.45
CA LEU A 90 11.82 -5.46 -6.82
C LEU A 90 12.21 -4.60 -5.61
N VAL A 91 11.60 -4.84 -4.45
CA VAL A 91 11.98 -4.15 -3.21
C VAL A 91 13.43 -4.48 -2.84
N LYS A 92 13.82 -5.76 -2.86
CA LYS A 92 15.22 -6.16 -2.58
C LYS A 92 16.20 -5.50 -3.53
N LEU A 93 15.93 -5.53 -4.84
CA LEU A 93 16.76 -4.87 -5.85
C LEU A 93 16.85 -3.35 -5.62
N SER A 94 15.75 -2.70 -5.19
CA SER A 94 15.75 -1.27 -4.87
C SER A 94 16.57 -0.92 -3.62
N VAL A 95 16.68 -1.86 -2.68
CA VAL A 95 17.47 -1.69 -1.45
C VAL A 95 18.94 -1.97 -1.76
N GLU A 96 19.23 -3.04 -2.49
CA GLU A 96 20.58 -3.42 -2.92
C GLU A 96 21.19 -2.36 -3.85
N GLY A 97 20.41 -1.83 -4.80
CA GLY A 97 20.81 -0.72 -5.66
C GLY A 97 20.96 0.61 -4.93
N ARG A 98 20.42 0.77 -3.71
CA ARG A 98 20.72 1.89 -2.81
C ARG A 98 22.00 1.67 -2.01
N THR A 99 22.53 0.44 -1.97
CA THR A 99 23.79 0.08 -1.30
C THR A 99 24.97 -0.12 -2.26
N GLY A 100 24.75 0.02 -3.58
CA GLY A 100 25.77 -0.20 -4.62
C GLY A 100 26.00 1.04 -5.49
N LEU A 101 27.15 1.68 -5.25
CA LEU A 101 27.78 2.86 -5.90
C LEU A 101 27.39 4.24 -5.35
#